data_AF-A0A962FD41-F1
#
_entry.id   AF-A0A962FD41-F1
#
_cell.length_a   1.000
_cell.length_b   1.000
_cell.length_c   1.000
_cell.angle_alpha   90.00
_cell.angle_beta   90.00
_cell.angle_gamma   90.00
#
_symmetry.space_group_name_H-M   'P 1'
#
loop_
_entity.id
_entity.type
_entity.pdbx_description
1 polymer ?
#
loop_
_entity_poly.entity_id
_entity_poly.type
_entity_poly.pdbx_seq_one_letter_code
_entity_poly.pdbx_strand_id
1 'polypeptide(L)' 'PPDDALLGAVLVKLFADRQMRIDIGVIEYCIARMERSFSAARDLVAQLDQRSLVEKRPVTVAMARAVLNPEQDELFSA' A
#
# COMPACT_ATOMS: atom_id res chain seq x y z
N PRO A 1 11.31 12.23 -10.43
CA PRO A 1 10.37 11.33 -9.71
C PRO A 1 9.09 12.12 -9.41
N PRO A 2 7.90 11.49 -9.37
CA PRO A 2 6.65 12.15 -9.00
C PRO A 2 6.72 12.76 -7.59
N ASP A 3 5.98 13.84 -7.36
CA ASP A 3 5.83 14.43 -6.02
C ASP A 3 4.77 13.68 -5.18
N ASP A 4 4.67 14.03 -3.89
CA ASP A 4 3.77 13.36 -2.95
C ASP A 4 2.30 13.57 -3.30
N ALA A 5 1.94 14.75 -3.81
CA ALA A 5 0.57 15.06 -4.18
C ALA A 5 0.11 14.19 -5.36
N LEU A 6 0.96 14.05 -6.38
CA LEU A 6 0.72 13.22 -7.54
C LEU A 6 0.73 11.73 -7.18
N LEU A 7 1.66 11.26 -6.34
CA LEU A 7 1.66 9.88 -5.86
C LEU A 7 0.42 9.58 -5.02
N GLY A 8 0.00 10.50 -4.15
CA GLY A 8 -1.21 10.36 -3.36
C GLY A 8 -2.45 10.25 -4.23
N ALA A 9 -2.61 11.14 -5.22
CA ALA A 9 -3.74 11.07 -6.17
C ALA A 9 -3.73 9.76 -6.96
N VAL A 10 -2.55 9.28 -7.39
CA VAL A 10 -2.40 8.00 -8.10
C VAL A 10 -2.77 6.83 -7.19
N LEU A 11 -2.31 6.79 -5.94
CA LEU A 11 -2.65 5.73 -4.99
C LEU A 11 -4.16 5.70 -4.72
N VAL A 12 -4.78 6.86 -4.44
CA VAL A 12 -6.24 6.98 -4.27
C VAL A 12 -6.96 6.40 -5.47
N LYS A 13 -6.55 6.78 -6.70
CA LYS A 13 -7.15 6.28 -7.93
C LYS A 13 -6.97 4.76 -8.09
N LEU A 14 -5.76 4.24 -7.88
CA LEU A 14 -5.47 2.81 -8.02
C LEU A 14 -6.26 1.95 -7.03
N PHE A 15 -6.44 2.42 -5.79
CA PHE A 15 -7.30 1.75 -4.81
C PHE A 15 -8.78 1.83 -5.21
N ALA A 16 -9.24 3.01 -5.65
CA ALA A 16 -10.62 3.21 -6.07
C ALA A 16 -11.01 2.37 -7.31
N ASP A 17 -10.10 2.21 -8.28
CA ASP A 17 -10.29 1.34 -9.44
C ASP A 17 -10.55 -0.12 -9.04
N ARG A 18 -9.97 -0.55 -7.92
CA ARG A 18 -10.17 -1.88 -7.31
C ARG A 18 -11.33 -1.90 -6.30
N GLN A 19 -12.12 -0.82 -6.25
CA GLN A 19 -13.26 -0.64 -5.35
C GLN A 19 -12.88 -0.72 -3.86
N MET A 20 -11.62 -0.47 -3.51
CA MET A 20 -11.16 -0.44 -2.12
C MET A 20 -11.32 0.95 -1.52
N ARG A 21 -11.90 1.02 -0.31
CA ARG A 21 -11.87 2.23 0.53
C ARG A 21 -10.67 2.14 1.46
N ILE A 22 -9.79 3.14 1.38
CA ILE A 22 -8.53 3.18 2.11
C ILE A 22 -8.49 4.40 3.01
N ASP A 23 -8.00 4.20 4.24
CA ASP A 23 -7.75 5.28 5.18
C ASP A 23 -6.55 6.13 4.75
N ILE A 24 -6.63 7.44 4.97
CA ILE A 24 -5.58 8.39 4.56
C ILE A 24 -4.21 8.06 5.17
N GLY A 25 -4.18 7.52 6.41
CA GLY A 25 -2.94 7.12 7.06
C GLY A 25 -2.22 5.98 6.34
N VAL A 26 -2.94 5.11 5.61
CA VAL A 26 -2.30 4.09 4.75
C VAL A 26 -1.62 4.74 3.56
N ILE A 27 -2.27 5.70 2.92
CA ILE A 27 -1.73 6.41 1.75
C ILE A 27 -0.46 7.17 2.15
N GLU A 28 -0.53 7.95 3.23
CA GLU A 28 0.62 8.69 3.77
C GLU A 28 1.77 7.75 4.13
N TYR A 29 1.47 6.61 4.76
CA TYR A 29 2.48 5.61 5.10
C TYR A 29 3.17 5.05 3.86
N CYS A 30 2.41 4.71 2.83
CA CYS A 30 2.91 4.19 1.56
C CYS A 30 3.83 5.21 0.88
N ILE A 31 3.39 6.45 0.70
CA ILE A 31 4.17 7.52 0.03
C ILE A 31 5.54 7.71 0.70
N ALA A 32 5.56 7.68 2.03
CA ALA A 32 6.79 7.91 2.80
C ALA A 32 7.84 6.78 2.65
N ARG A 33 7.47 5.60 2.15
CA ARG A 33 8.32 4.38 2.19
C ARG A 33 8.42 3.62 0.87
N MET A 34 7.47 3.79 -0.03
CA MET A 34 7.55 3.20 -1.37
C MET A 34 8.65 3.85 -2.20
N GLU A 35 9.15 3.13 -3.20
CA GLU A 35 9.93 3.76 -4.26
C GLU A 35 9.08 4.83 -4.97
N ARG A 36 9.66 6.00 -5.23
CA ARG A 36 8.97 7.14 -5.87
C ARG A 36 8.83 6.94 -7.39
N SER A 37 8.05 5.93 -7.80
CA SER A 37 7.72 5.61 -9.18
C SER A 37 6.28 5.11 -9.33
N PHE A 38 5.69 5.28 -10.52
CA PHE A 38 4.32 4.82 -10.79
C PHE A 38 4.20 3.30 -10.90
N SER A 39 5.26 2.62 -11.33
CA SER A 39 5.33 1.15 -11.30
C SER A 39 5.24 0.65 -9.86
N ALA A 40 6.06 1.18 -8.96
CA ALA A 40 6.02 0.82 -7.55
C ALA A 40 4.65 1.08 -6.91
N ALA A 41 3.97 2.18 -7.27
CA ALA A 41 2.60 2.45 -6.81
C ALA A 41 1.62 1.35 -7.23
N ARG A 42 1.68 0.90 -8.50
CA ARG A 42 0.80 -0.16 -9.03
C ARG A 42 1.08 -1.49 -8.35
N ASP A 43 2.36 -1.84 -8.21
CA ASP A 43 2.78 -3.12 -7.64
C ASP A 43 2.42 -3.20 -6.15
N LEU A 44 2.59 -2.09 -5.41
CA LEU A 44 2.20 -1.99 -4.02
C LEU A 44 0.69 -2.18 -3.84
N VAL A 45 -0.12 -1.47 -4.63
CA VAL A 45 -1.59 -1.58 -4.56
C VAL A 45 -2.04 -2.99 -4.93
N ALA A 46 -1.43 -3.63 -5.94
CA ALA A 46 -1.74 -5.00 -6.33
C ALA A 46 -1.45 -6.02 -5.21
N GLN A 47 -0.31 -5.88 -4.53
CA GLN A 47 0.05 -6.74 -3.40
C GLN A 47 -0.87 -6.54 -2.20
N LEU A 48 -1.22 -5.30 -1.89
CA LEU A 48 -2.16 -4.97 -0.81
C LEU A 48 -3.56 -5.52 -1.07
N ASP A 49 -4.06 -5.38 -2.30
CA ASP A 49 -5.34 -5.95 -2.74
C ASP A 49 -5.36 -7.47 -2.56
N GLN A 50 -4.32 -8.15 -3.08
CA GLN A 50 -4.20 -9.60 -2.99
C GLN A 50 -4.17 -10.06 -1.52
N ARG A 51 -3.37 -9.40 -0.67
CA ARG A 51 -3.26 -9.75 0.75
C ARG A 51 -4.56 -9.48 1.50
N SER A 52 -5.22 -8.36 1.23
CA SER A 52 -6.55 -8.02 1.75
C SER A 52 -7.59 -9.10 1.41
N LEU A 53 -7.58 -9.60 0.18
CA LEU A 53 -8.46 -10.68 -0.25
C LEU A 53 -8.17 -12.02 0.45
N VAL A 54 -6.89 -12.39 0.57
CA VAL A 54 -6.46 -13.63 1.24
C VAL A 54 -6.79 -13.61 2.73
N GLU A 55 -6.47 -12.52 3.42
CA GLU A 55 -6.72 -12.37 4.86
C GLU A 55 -8.19 -12.07 5.18
N LYS A 56 -8.99 -11.71 4.17
CA LYS A 56 -10.37 -11.22 4.31
C LYS A 56 -10.46 -10.06 5.32
N ARG A 57 -9.48 -9.17 5.27
CA ARG A 57 -9.35 -8.02 6.17
C ARG A 57 -9.10 -6.76 5.35
N PRO A 58 -9.61 -5.60 5.79
CA PRO A 58 -9.33 -4.35 5.10
C PRO A 58 -7.83 -4.05 5.12
N VAL A 59 -7.36 -3.34 4.10
CA VAL A 59 -5.99 -2.81 4.06
C VAL A 59 -5.79 -1.82 5.22
N THR A 60 -4.70 -2.02 5.96
CA THR A 60 -4.30 -1.18 7.10
C THR A 60 -2.83 -0.77 6.98
N VAL A 61 -2.39 0.17 7.82
CA VAL A 61 -0.97 0.55 7.92
C VAL A 61 -0.10 -0.66 8.29
N ALA A 62 -0.60 -1.58 9.11
CA ALA A 62 0.11 -2.81 9.46
C ALA A 62 0.32 -3.71 8.23
N MET A 63 -0.71 -3.87 7.39
CA MET A 63 -0.60 -4.63 6.14
C MET A 63 0.36 -3.95 5.15
N ALA A 64 0.30 -2.61 5.03
CA ALA A 64 1.23 -1.85 4.20
C ALA A 64 2.67 -1.95 4.68
N ARG A 65 2.91 -1.94 6.00
CA ARG A 65 4.23 -2.22 6.58
C ARG A 65 4.72 -3.60 6.16
N ALA A 66 3.88 -4.60 6.29
CA ALA A 66 4.25 -5.97 6.00
C ALA A 66 4.57 -6.20 4.51
N VAL A 67 3.89 -5.50 3.59
CA VAL A 67 4.19 -5.55 2.15
C VAL A 67 5.48 -4.78 1.82
N LEU A 68 5.72 -3.62 2.45
CA LEU A 68 6.88 -2.78 2.16
C LEU A 68 8.16 -3.27 2.85
N ASN A 69 8.04 -3.93 4.00
CA ASN A 69 9.15 -4.43 4.83
C ASN A 69 8.90 -5.89 5.24
N PRO A 70 8.95 -6.86 4.30
CA PRO A 70 8.62 -8.25 4.58
C PRO A 70 9.51 -8.88 5.66
N GLU A 71 10.80 -8.55 5.67
CA GLU A 71 11.76 -9.06 6.68
C GLU A 71 11.37 -8.68 8.12
N GLN A 72 10.73 -7.51 8.30
CA GLN A 72 10.27 -7.08 9.61
C GLN A 72 9.00 -7.83 10.04
N ASP A 73 8.13 -8.19 9.10
CA ASP A 73 6.88 -8.93 9.38
C ASP A 73 7.17 -10.36 9.85
N GLU A 74 8.17 -11.02 9.25
CA GLU A 74 8.59 -12.38 9.60
C GLU A 74 9.15 -12.46 11.04
N LEU A 75 9.89 -11.44 11.48
CA LEU A 75 10.45 -11.38 12.85
C LEU A 75 9.38 -11.21 13.94
N PHE A 76 8.23 -10.60 13.64
CA PHE A 76 7.13 -10.42 14.62
C PHE A 76 6.07 -11.52 14.54
N SER A 77 6.20 -12.45 13.59
CA SER A 77 5.27 -13.56 13.37
C SER A 77 5.77 -14.92 13.92
N ALA A 78 6.96 -14.94 14.52
CA ALA A 78 7.59 -16.09 15.18
C ALA A 78 7.48 -15.99 16.71
#